data_AF-A0A2V7WKP0-F1
#
_entry.id   AF-A0A2V7WKP0-F1
#
_cell.length_a   1.000
_cell.length_b   1.000
_cell.length_c   1.000
_cell.angle_alpha   90.00
_cell.angle_beta   90.00
_cell.angle_gamma   90.00
#
_symmetry.space_group_name_H-M   'P 1'
#
loop_
_entity.id
_entity.type
_entity.pdbx_description
1 polymer ?
#
loop_
_entity_poly.entity_id
_entity_poly.type
_entity_poly.pdbx_seq_one_letter_code
_entity_poly.pdbx_strand_id
1 'polypeptide(L)'
;MPKYVIEREIPGLGNLSDAEVKAIARKSNEILTSLGPEIQWLHSYVTGDKMYCVYIAPDEALIREHAKRGQFPANRISAVRRLVDPMTAV
;
A
#
# COMPACT_ATOMS: atom_id res chain seq x y z
N MET A 1 7.95 0.15 -14.67
CA MET A 1 7.84 1.00 -13.48
C MET A 1 8.06 0.14 -12.23
N PRO A 2 8.85 0.60 -11.25
CA PRO A 2 9.15 -0.16 -10.04
C PRO A 2 7.89 -0.49 -9.23
N LYS A 3 7.88 -1.67 -8.62
CA LYS A 3 6.84 -2.11 -7.66
C LYS A 3 7.41 -2.05 -6.25
N TYR A 4 6.55 -1.74 -5.29
CA TYR A 4 6.89 -1.69 -3.88
C TYR A 4 5.87 -2.47 -3.06
N VAL A 5 6.35 -3.17 -2.05
CA VAL A 5 5.53 -3.75 -0.98
C VAL A 5 5.71 -2.87 0.25
N ILE A 6 4.59 -2.37 0.79
CA ILE A 6 4.55 -1.51 1.97
C ILE A 6 3.93 -2.30 3.12
N GLU A 7 4.62 -2.34 4.25
CA GLU A 7 4.12 -2.89 5.51
C GLU A 7 3.62 -1.76 6.39
N ARG A 8 2.37 -1.88 6.86
CA ARG A 8 1.69 -0.90 7.69
C ARG A 8 1.19 -1.58 8.95
N GLU A 9 1.72 -1.20 10.10
CA GLU A 9 1.28 -1.71 11.40
C GLU A 9 0.12 -0.85 11.89
N ILE A 10 -1.07 -1.46 11.99
CA ILE A 10 -2.30 -0.82 12.43
C ILE A 10 -2.99 -1.80 13.39
N PRO A 11 -2.84 -1.61 14.72
CA PRO A 11 -3.43 -2.51 15.70
C PRO A 11 -4.94 -2.68 15.51
N GLY A 12 -5.42 -3.92 15.55
CA GLY A 12 -6.83 -4.28 15.41
C GLY A 12 -7.40 -4.17 14.00
N LEU A 13 -6.58 -3.92 12.97
CA LEU A 13 -7.04 -3.67 11.60
C LEU A 13 -7.91 -4.80 11.04
N GLY A 14 -7.57 -6.05 11.32
CA GLY A 14 -8.31 -7.23 10.87
C GLY A 14 -9.69 -7.38 11.52
N ASN A 15 -9.96 -6.63 12.59
CA ASN A 15 -11.27 -6.60 13.26
C ASN A 15 -12.16 -5.45 12.79
N LEU A 16 -11.66 -4.58 11.90
CA LEU A 16 -12.46 -3.50 11.35
C LEU A 16 -13.59 -4.06 10.47
N SER A 17 -14.72 -3.38 10.50
CA SER A 17 -15.83 -3.64 9.58
C SER A 17 -15.47 -3.27 8.14
N ASP A 18 -16.19 -3.86 7.18
CA ASP A 18 -16.07 -3.51 5.76
C ASP A 18 -16.25 -2.02 5.49
N ALA A 19 -17.12 -1.35 6.25
CA ALA A 19 -17.38 0.08 6.13
C ALA A 19 -16.14 0.92 6.54
N GLU A 20 -15.47 0.53 7.63
CA GLU A 20 -14.23 1.18 8.09
C GLU A 20 -13.08 0.95 7.11
N VAL A 21 -12.91 -0.29 6.63
CA VAL A 21 -11.91 -0.61 5.59
C VAL A 21 -12.16 0.20 4.31
N LYS A 22 -13.43 0.32 3.89
CA LYS A 22 -13.83 1.13 2.73
C LYS A 22 -13.53 2.62 2.94
N ALA A 23 -13.70 3.15 4.14
CA ALA A 23 -13.36 4.53 4.46
C ALA A 23 -11.84 4.78 4.34
N ILE A 24 -11.02 3.85 4.85
CA ILE A 24 -9.55 3.91 4.71
C ILE A 24 -9.14 3.89 3.24
N ALA A 25 -9.70 2.97 2.44
CA ALA A 25 -9.43 2.88 1.02
C ALA A 25 -9.83 4.15 0.25
N ARG A 26 -10.98 4.76 0.60
CA ARG A 26 -11.43 6.03 0.00
C ARG A 26 -10.44 7.15 0.27
N LYS A 27 -10.05 7.35 1.53
CA LYS A 27 -9.05 8.37 1.91
C LYS A 27 -7.74 8.17 1.15
N SER A 28 -7.28 6.92 1.02
CA SER A 28 -6.09 6.59 0.23
C SER A 28 -6.22 7.00 -1.24
N ASN A 29 -7.36 6.72 -1.88
CA ASN A 29 -7.61 7.07 -3.28
C ASN A 29 -7.66 8.58 -3.52
N GLU A 30 -8.26 9.35 -2.61
CA GLU A 30 -8.29 10.81 -2.70
C GLU A 30 -6.87 11.41 -2.73
N ILE A 31 -5.97 10.89 -1.90
CA ILE A 31 -4.58 11.33 -1.84
C ILE A 31 -3.81 10.91 -3.08
N LEU A 32 -4.00 9.69 -3.58
CA LEU A 32 -3.39 9.23 -4.83
C LEU A 32 -3.76 10.13 -6.00
N THR A 33 -5.05 10.49 -6.12
CA THR A 33 -5.51 11.45 -7.13
C THR A 33 -4.79 12.80 -7.00
N SER A 34 -4.50 13.26 -5.77
CA SER A 34 -3.77 14.52 -5.53
C SER A 34 -2.27 14.45 -5.84
N LEU A 35 -1.67 13.25 -5.80
CA LEU A 35 -0.24 13.04 -6.09
C LEU A 35 0.03 12.85 -7.58
N GLY A 36 -1.00 12.50 -8.34
CA GLY A 36 -0.92 12.34 -9.79
C GLY A 36 -0.63 10.89 -10.22
N PRO A 37 -0.49 10.68 -11.55
CA PRO A 37 -0.52 9.34 -12.15
C PRO A 37 0.77 8.54 -11.97
N GLU A 38 1.84 9.13 -11.43
CA GLU A 38 3.13 8.45 -11.25
C GLU A 38 3.12 7.43 -10.11
N ILE A 39 2.13 7.51 -9.22
CA ILE A 39 1.88 6.54 -8.14
C ILE A 39 0.56 5.83 -8.38
N GLN A 40 0.59 4.50 -8.27
CA GLN A 40 -0.59 3.66 -8.43
C GLN A 40 -0.65 2.64 -7.31
N TRP A 41 -1.79 2.60 -6.61
CA TRP A 41 -2.13 1.50 -5.72
C TRP A 41 -2.71 0.34 -6.53
N LEU A 42 -2.13 -0.85 -6.41
CA LEU A 42 -2.65 -2.06 -7.05
C LEU A 42 -3.68 -2.77 -6.17
N HIS A 43 -3.29 -3.09 -4.94
CA HIS A 43 -4.14 -3.75 -3.95
C HIS A 43 -3.48 -3.74 -2.58
N SER A 44 -4.26 -4.09 -1.56
CA SER A 44 -3.79 -4.29 -0.19
C SER A 44 -4.32 -5.59 0.38
N TYR A 45 -3.52 -6.24 1.22
CA TYR A 45 -3.92 -7.38 2.02
C TYR A 45 -4.05 -6.91 3.47
N VAL A 46 -5.26 -6.98 4.02
CA VAL A 46 -5.49 -6.82 5.46
C VAL A 46 -5.23 -8.17 6.12
N THR A 47 -4.42 -8.15 7.16
CA THR A 47 -4.20 -9.30 8.05
C THR A 47 -4.69 -8.92 9.45
N GLY A 48 -4.18 -9.52 10.53
CA GLY A 48 -4.52 -9.14 11.92
C GLY A 48 -4.17 -7.68 12.23
N ASP A 49 -2.96 -7.42 12.72
CA ASP A 49 -2.53 -6.05 13.09
C ASP A 49 -1.75 -5.33 11.99
N LYS A 50 -1.76 -5.88 10.77
CA LYS A 50 -0.96 -5.36 9.65
C LYS A 50 -1.75 -5.32 8.34
N MET A 51 -1.43 -4.33 7.53
CA MET A 51 -1.79 -4.28 6.11
C MET A 51 -0.54 -4.26 5.25
N TYR A 52 -0.58 -5.03 4.17
CA TYR A 52 0.45 -5.07 3.15
C TYR A 52 -0.09 -4.44 1.88
N CYS A 53 0.49 -3.33 1.44
CA CYS A 53 0.07 -2.67 0.21
C CYS A 53 1.05 -2.94 -0.93
N VAL A 54 0.55 -3.10 -2.15
CA VAL A 54 1.37 -3.21 -3.35
C VAL A 54 1.14 -2.00 -4.24
N TYR A 55 2.20 -1.23 -4.46
CA TYR A 55 2.16 0.03 -5.23
C TYR A 55 3.13 -0.04 -6.41
N ILE A 56 2.82 0.70 -7.46
CA ILE A 56 3.76 1.09 -8.52
C ILE A 56 4.11 2.57 -8.29
N ALA A 57 5.40 2.90 -8.30
CA ALA A 57 5.88 4.28 -8.15
C ALA A 57 7.29 4.41 -8.74
N PRO A 58 7.75 5.63 -9.12
CA PRO A 58 9.13 5.84 -9.55
C PRO A 58 10.13 5.60 -8.42
N ASP A 59 9.81 6.00 -7.20
CA ASP A 59 10.68 5.91 -6.02
C ASP A 59 9.88 5.71 -4.71
N GLU A 60 10.63 5.44 -3.64
CA GLU A 60 10.08 5.29 -2.28
C GLU A 60 9.57 6.62 -1.71
N ALA A 61 10.13 7.77 -2.13
CA ALA A 61 9.78 9.08 -1.59
C ALA A 61 8.32 9.44 -1.88
N LEU A 62 7.82 9.13 -3.09
CA LEU A 62 6.43 9.37 -3.45
C LEU A 62 5.45 8.53 -2.60
N ILE A 63 5.82 7.31 -2.25
CA ILE A 63 5.05 6.43 -1.36
C ILE A 63 5.06 6.97 0.09
N ARG A 64 6.20 7.48 0.56
CA ARG A 64 6.29 8.14 1.87
C ARG A 64 5.44 9.40 1.93
N GLU A 65 5.40 10.19 0.87
CA GLU A 65 4.55 11.37 0.77
C GLU A 65 3.05 11.00 0.80
N HIS A 66 2.64 9.94 0.09
CA HIS A 66 1.27 9.38 0.21
C HIS A 66 0.92 9.02 1.65
N ALA A 67 1.80 8.28 2.32
CA ALA A 67 1.60 7.88 3.70
C ALA A 67 1.52 9.09 4.64
N LYS A 68 2.38 10.09 4.44
CA LYS A 68 2.41 11.34 5.22
C LYS A 68 1.11 12.13 5.06
N ARG A 69 0.63 12.36 3.84
CA ARG A 69 -0.65 13.06 3.58
C ARG A 69 -1.84 12.30 4.13
N GLY A 70 -1.81 10.97 4.06
CA GLY A 70 -2.88 10.11 4.57
C GLY A 70 -2.85 9.85 6.06
N GLN A 71 -1.77 10.26 6.73
CA GLN A 71 -1.49 9.87 8.11
C GLN A 71 -1.55 8.35 8.30
N PHE A 72 -1.14 7.63 7.25
CA PHE A 72 -1.04 6.17 7.29
C PHE A 72 0.37 5.79 7.74
N PRO A 73 0.53 4.76 8.57
CA PRO A 73 1.85 4.23 8.85
C PRO A 73 2.45 3.63 7.57
N ALA A 74 3.75 3.81 7.38
CA ALA A 74 4.54 3.17 6.33
C ALA A 74 5.83 2.67 6.97
N ASN A 75 5.68 1.71 7.89
CA ASN A 75 6.74 1.20 8.75
C ASN A 75 7.91 0.68 7.91
N ARG A 76 7.60 -0.01 6.81
CA ARG A 76 8.59 -0.49 5.85
C ARG A 76 8.09 -0.34 4.43
N ILE A 77 8.95 0.14 3.54
CA ILE A 77 8.72 0.19 2.10
C ILE A 77 9.86 -0.60 1.46
N SER A 78 9.52 -1.64 0.69
CA SER A 78 10.49 -2.54 0.09
C SER A 78 10.30 -2.57 -1.42
N ALA A 79 11.32 -2.17 -2.17
CA ALA A 79 11.33 -2.32 -3.63
C ALA A 79 11.29 -3.82 -4.00
N VAL A 80 10.33 -4.20 -4.83
CA VAL A 80 10.21 -5.57 -5.34
C VAL A 80 11.32 -5.81 -6.35
N ARG A 81 12.23 -6.72 -6.02
CA ARG A 81 13.35 -7.10 -6.90
C ARG A 81 12.98 -8.19 -7.90
N ARG A 82 12.08 -9.10 -7.50
CA ARG A 82 11.60 -10.20 -8.33
C ARG A 82 10.24 -10.65 -7.82
N LEU A 83 9.31 -10.93 -8.74
CA LEU A 83 8.10 -11.67 -8.44
C LEU A 83 8.41 -13.15 -8.63
N VAL A 84 7.98 -13.98 -7.68
CA VAL A 84 8.04 -15.44 -7.81
C VAL A 84 6.63 -15.95 -7.57
N ASP A 85 6.12 -16.71 -8.53
CA ASP A 85 4.83 -17.36 -8.51
C ASP A 85 4.96 -18.76 -9.15
N PRO A 86 3.92 -19.60 -9.18
CA PRO A 86 4.00 -20.93 -9.79
C PRO A 86 4.46 -20.94 -11.26
N MET A 87 4.25 -19.85 -12.01
CA MET A 87 4.72 -19.72 -13.40
C MET A 87 6.22 -19.39 -13.50
N THR A 88 6.83 -18.95 -12.40
CA THR A 88 8.28 -18.71 -12.31
C THR A 88 9.06 -20.00 -12.04
N ALA A 89 8.38 -21.07 -11.63
CA ALA A 89 9.00 -22.35 -11.28
C ALA A 89 9.33 -23.23 -12.51
N VAL A 90 8.94 -22.81 -13.71
CA VAL A 90 9.14 -23.54 -14.99
C VAL A 90 10.19 -22.88 -15.87
#